data_AF-A0A528CP02-F1
#
_entry.id   AF-A0A528CP02-F1
#
_cell.length_a   1.000
_cell.length_b   1.000
_cell.length_c   1.000
_cell.angle_alpha   90.00
_cell.angle_beta   90.00
_cell.angle_gamma   90.00
#
_symmetry.space_group_name_H-M   'P 1'
#
loop_
_entity.id
_entity.type
_entity.pdbx_description
1 polymer ?
#
loop_
_entity_poly.entity_id
_entity_poly.type
_entity_poly.pdbx_seq_one_letter_code
_entity_poly.pdbx_strand_id
1 'polypeptide(L)'
;YFDKPYYLAPSDKHAEEAFALIREGMRRKKVAAIAQTVLFRRVRTLLIRAYDEGLVATTLNFDYEVRSAEEAFDNIPDMKIEGEMLELAEHI
;
A
#
# COMPACT_ATOMS: atom_id res chain seq x y z
N TYR A 1 -4.85 -0.06 -6.11
CA TYR A 1 -3.45 0.19 -6.52
C TYR A 1 -2.42 -0.46 -5.59
N PHE A 2 -2.56 -0.35 -4.27
CA PHE A 2 -1.67 -1.03 -3.32
C PHE A 2 -2.17 -2.42 -2.94
N ASP A 3 -1.25 -3.36 -2.72
CA ASP A 3 -1.52 -4.73 -2.27
C ASP A 3 -0.81 -4.99 -0.92
N LYS A 4 0.23 -5.83 -0.87
CA LYS A 4 0.85 -6.31 0.37
C LYS A 4 2.01 -5.42 0.83
N PRO A 5 2.04 -4.99 2.10
CA PRO A 5 3.18 -4.31 2.69
C PRO A 5 4.24 -5.29 3.21
N TYR A 6 5.51 -4.90 3.13
CA TYR A 6 6.68 -5.58 3.66
C TYR A 6 7.60 -4.57 4.35
N TYR A 7 7.99 -4.85 5.59
CA TYR A 7 9.02 -4.08 6.27
C TYR A 7 10.39 -4.48 5.74
N LEU A 8 11.20 -3.50 5.38
CA LEU A 8 12.56 -3.70 4.93
C LEU A 8 13.53 -3.21 6.01
N ALA A 9 14.53 -4.03 6.26
CA ALA A 9 15.67 -3.78 7.13
C ALA A 9 16.96 -4.07 6.35
N PRO A 10 18.12 -3.53 6.77
CA PRO A 10 19.40 -3.88 6.16
C PRO A 10 19.65 -5.40 6.26
N SER A 11 20.26 -5.97 5.22
CA SER A 11 20.54 -7.42 5.15
C SER A 11 21.62 -7.87 6.14
N ASP A 12 22.55 -6.97 6.45
CA ASP A 12 23.73 -7.22 7.26
C ASP A 12 24.34 -5.87 7.72
N LYS A 13 25.39 -5.97 8.55
CA LYS A 13 26.09 -4.81 9.12
C LYS A 13 26.73 -3.89 8.07
N HIS A 14 27.11 -4.43 6.91
CA HIS A 14 27.73 -3.63 5.86
C HIS A 14 26.69 -2.81 5.09
N ALA A 15 25.42 -3.22 5.10
CA ALA A 15 24.32 -2.49 4.50
C ALA A 15 23.71 -1.37 5.38
N GLU A 16 24.04 -1.32 6.68
CA GLU A 16 23.43 -0.39 7.64
C GLU A 16 23.60 1.09 7.26
N GLU A 17 24.82 1.50 6.88
CA GLU A 17 25.12 2.89 6.54
C GLU A 17 24.37 3.33 5.27
N ALA A 18 24.42 2.52 4.22
CA ALA A 18 23.72 2.79 2.97
C ALA A 18 22.19 2.81 3.18
N PHE A 19 21.66 1.89 3.98
CA PHE A 19 20.24 1.84 4.32
C PHE A 19 19.81 3.12 5.06
N ALA A 20 20.56 3.53 6.08
CA ALA A 20 20.27 4.75 6.85
C ALA A 20 20.33 6.00 5.97
N LEU A 21 21.34 6.09 5.09
CA LEU A 21 21.49 7.20 4.14
C LEU A 21 20.30 7.30 3.19
N ILE A 22 19.86 6.18 2.61
CA ILE A 22 18.69 6.14 1.71
C ILE A 22 17.43 6.52 2.47
N ARG A 23 17.16 5.90 3.63
CA ARG A 23 15.98 6.18 4.47
C ARG A 23 15.89 7.68 4.80
N GLU A 24 16.98 8.26 5.27
CA GLU A 24 17.00 9.66 5.68
C GLU A 24 16.92 10.61 4.47
N GLY A 25 17.58 10.28 3.36
CA GLY A 25 17.46 11.03 2.11
C GLY A 25 16.02 11.08 1.59
N MET A 26 15.32 9.94 1.61
CA MET A 26 13.91 9.85 1.22
C MET A 26 13.02 10.68 2.14
N ARG A 27 13.22 10.60 3.46
CA ARG A 27 12.46 11.35 4.46
C ARG A 27 12.61 12.87 4.25
N ARG A 28 13.85 13.36 4.13
CA ARG A 28 14.14 14.79 3.94
C ARG A 28 13.56 15.33 2.65
N LYS A 29 13.68 14.57 1.56
CA LYS A 29 13.15 14.96 0.26
C LYS A 29 11.64 14.74 0.12
N LYS A 30 11.00 14.07 1.09
CA LYS A 30 9.57 13.70 1.06
C LYS A 30 9.21 12.91 -0.21
N VAL A 31 10.07 11.97 -0.59
CA VAL A 31 9.90 11.16 -1.79
C VAL A 31 9.69 9.69 -1.44
N ALA A 32 9.09 8.97 -2.38
CA ALA A 32 9.02 7.52 -2.40
C ALA A 32 9.84 6.99 -3.59
N ALA A 33 10.30 5.76 -3.50
CA ALA A 33 11.01 5.09 -4.60
C ALA A 33 10.08 4.05 -5.26
N ILE A 34 10.25 3.86 -6.56
CA ILE A 34 9.67 2.73 -7.29
C ILE A 34 10.79 1.74 -7.59
N ALA A 35 10.54 0.46 -7.32
CA ALA A 35 11.51 -0.60 -7.55
C ALA A 35 10.82 -1.85 -8.11
N GLN A 36 11.61 -2.76 -8.67
CA GLN A 36 11.16 -4.09 -9.06
C GLN A 36 11.95 -5.16 -8.31
N THR A 37 11.28 -6.21 -7.88
CA THR A 37 11.91 -7.37 -7.23
C THR A 37 11.17 -8.65 -7.55
N VAL A 38 11.77 -9.79 -7.22
CA VAL A 38 11.12 -11.10 -7.31
C VAL A 38 10.62 -11.52 -5.93
N LEU A 39 9.30 -11.57 -5.74
CA LEU A 39 8.66 -12.16 -4.55
C LEU A 39 7.87 -13.39 -4.96
N PHE A 40 8.09 -14.52 -4.29
CA PHE A 40 7.40 -15.78 -4.55
C PHE A 40 7.43 -16.19 -6.03
N ARG A 41 8.62 -16.13 -6.65
CA ARG A 41 8.86 -16.45 -8.08
C ARG A 41 8.14 -15.55 -9.08
N ARG A 42 7.60 -14.40 -8.66
CA ARG A 42 6.95 -13.42 -9.54
C ARG A 42 7.66 -12.08 -9.44
N VAL A 43 7.90 -11.44 -10.58
CA VAL A 43 8.37 -10.05 -10.63
C VAL A 43 7.23 -9.14 -10.14
N ARG A 44 7.53 -8.23 -9.23
CA ARG A 44 6.58 -7.27 -8.67
C ARG A 44 7.17 -5.88 -8.66
N THR A 45 6.34 -4.90 -8.99
CA THR A 45 6.65 -3.48 -8.79
C THR A 45 6.28 -3.09 -7.37
N LEU A 46 7.15 -2.31 -6.73
CA LEU A 46 7.01 -1.88 -5.34
C LEU A 46 7.05 -0.35 -5.25
N LEU A 47 6.22 0.21 -4.37
CA LEU A 47 6.40 1.55 -3.82
C LEU A 47 7.14 1.42 -2.48
N ILE A 48 8.32 2.02 -2.36
CA ILE A 48 9.14 2.02 -1.15
C ILE A 48 9.07 3.40 -0.50
N ARG A 49 8.83 3.43 0.81
CA ARG A 49 8.73 4.67 1.62
C ARG A 49 9.56 4.54 2.88
N ALA A 50 10.13 5.65 3.34
CA ALA A 50 10.69 5.72 4.69
C ALA A 50 9.58 5.57 5.74
N TYR A 51 9.79 4.71 6.73
CA TYR A 51 8.82 4.44 7.78
C TYR A 51 9.55 4.13 9.08
N ASP A 52 9.39 5.00 10.07
CA ASP A 52 10.05 4.89 11.37
C ASP A 52 11.55 4.54 11.23
N GLU A 53 12.06 3.51 11.92
CA GLU A 53 13.45 3.05 11.83
C GLU A 53 13.83 2.29 10.55
N GLY A 54 12.86 2.03 9.67
CA GLY A 54 13.06 1.23 8.46
C GLY A 54 12.50 1.84 7.18
N LEU A 55 12.19 0.94 6.24
CA LEU A 55 11.44 1.25 5.03
C LEU A 55 10.22 0.32 4.95
N VAL A 56 9.15 0.77 4.30
CA VAL A 56 8.01 -0.06 3.91
C VAL A 56 7.97 -0.16 2.40
N ALA A 57 8.01 -1.38 1.89
CA ALA A 57 7.72 -1.71 0.50
C ALA A 57 6.27 -2.18 0.37
N THR A 58 5.50 -1.57 -0.51
CA THR A 58 4.13 -1.98 -0.81
C THR A 58 4.07 -2.49 -2.24
N THR A 59 3.62 -3.72 -2.46
CA THR A 59 3.39 -4.22 -3.83
C THR A 59 2.30 -3.40 -4.52
N LEU A 60 2.50 -3.15 -5.80
CA LEU A 60 1.52 -2.47 -6.65
C LEU A 60 0.72 -3.51 -7.43
N ASN A 61 -0.59 -3.33 -7.48
CA ASN A 61 -1.47 -4.00 -8.43
C ASN A 61 -1.07 -3.61 -9.85
N PHE A 62 -1.24 -4.53 -10.79
CA PHE A 62 -1.21 -4.18 -12.20
C PHE A 62 -2.41 -3.29 -12.55
N ASP A 63 -2.27 -2.52 -13.63
CA ASP A 63 -3.30 -1.63 -14.13
C ASP A 63 -4.64 -2.37 -14.39
N TYR A 64 -4.58 -3.55 -14.98
CA TYR A 64 -5.75 -4.39 -15.27
C TYR A 64 -6.42 -4.99 -14.01
N GLU A 65 -5.77 -4.95 -12.85
CA GLU A 65 -6.32 -5.45 -11.58
C GLU A 65 -7.09 -4.36 -10.83
N VAL A 66 -6.99 -3.09 -11.25
CA VAL A 66 -7.65 -1.95 -10.59
C VAL A 66 -8.81 -1.47 -11.46
N ARG A 67 -10.03 -1.82 -11.07
CA ARG A 67 -11.26 -1.33 -11.71
C ARG A 67 -11.71 0.00 -11.11
N SER A 68 -12.40 0.81 -11.92
CA SER A 68 -13.04 2.03 -11.44
C SER A 68 -14.17 1.69 -10.47
N ALA A 69 -14.21 2.38 -9.33
CA ALA A 69 -15.31 2.26 -8.39
C ALA A 69 -16.62 2.78 -8.99
N GLU A 70 -16.55 3.87 -9.75
CA GLU A 70 -17.70 4.45 -10.45
C GLU A 70 -18.34 3.43 -11.41
N GLU A 71 -17.53 2.83 -12.30
CA GLU A 71 -18.01 1.80 -13.22
C GLU A 71 -18.51 0.55 -12.48
N ALA A 72 -17.85 0.17 -11.38
CA ALA A 72 -18.25 -0.99 -10.58
C ALA A 72 -19.59 -0.78 -9.85
N PHE A 73 -19.92 0.47 -9.50
CA PHE A 73 -21.09 0.82 -8.69
C PHE A 73 -22.20 1.56 -9.44
N ASP A 74 -22.04 1.81 -10.74
CA ASP A 74 -23.01 2.51 -11.60
C ASP A 74 -24.45 1.99 -11.46
N ASN A 75 -24.61 0.67 -11.30
CA ASN A 75 -25.92 0.04 -11.21
C ASN A 75 -26.50 -0.02 -9.78
N ILE A 76 -25.82 0.52 -8.78
CA ILE A 76 -26.30 0.54 -7.40
C ILE A 76 -27.19 1.79 -7.20
N PRO A 77 -28.49 1.63 -6.92
CA PRO A 77 -29.37 2.76 -6.70
C PRO A 77 -28.99 3.50 -5.40
N ASP A 78 -29.07 4.84 -5.44
CA ASP A 78 -28.94 5.66 -4.24
C ASP A 78 -30.19 5.47 -3.36
N MET A 79 -30.01 4.78 -2.24
CA MET A 79 -31.09 4.44 -1.30
C MET A 79 -30.86 5.11 0.05
N LYS A 80 -31.86 5.84 0.52
CA LYS A 80 -31.86 6.36 1.90
C LYS A 80 -32.33 5.26 2.85
N ILE A 81 -31.50 4.95 3.84
CA ILE A 81 -31.86 4.02 4.92
C ILE A 81 -32.57 4.82 6.02
N GLU A 82 -33.76 4.40 6.40
CA GLU A 82 -34.58 4.99 7.46
C GLU A 82 -34.13 4.52 8.86
N GLY A 83 -34.49 5.29 9.90
CA GLY A 83 -33.99 5.09 11.28
C GLY A 83 -34.28 3.70 11.87
N GLU A 84 -35.47 3.15 11.62
CA GLU A 84 -35.84 1.81 12.14
C GLU A 84 -34.95 0.69 11.57
N MET A 85 -34.49 0.82 10.32
CA MET A 85 -33.58 -0.14 9.70
C MET A 85 -32.16 -0.06 10.27
N LEU A 86 -31.73 1.13 10.72
CA LEU A 86 -30.44 1.31 11.39
C LEU A 86 -30.47 0.75 12.82
N GLU A 87 -31.56 0.96 13.56
CA GLU A 87 -31.74 0.43 14.92
C GLU A 87 -31.73 -1.11 14.94
N LEU A 88 -32.28 -1.76 13.91
CA LEU A 88 -32.22 -3.22 13.76
C LEU A 88 -30.80 -3.73 13.53
N ALA A 89 -29.95 -2.97 12.82
CA ALA A 89 -28.57 -3.35 12.55
C ALA A 89 -27.64 -3.20 13.77
N GLU A 90 -28.01 -2.42 14.78
CA GLU A 90 -27.23 -2.29 16.03
C GLU A 90 -27.37 -3.50 16.96
N HIS A 91 -28.36 -4.37 16.73
CA HIS A 91 -28.68 -5.52 17.59
C HIS A 91 -28.11 -6.87 17.10
N ILE A 92 -27.23 -6.87 16.10
CA ILE A 92 -26.54 -8.06 15.54
C ILE A 92 -25.04 -8.06 15.80
#